data_AF-A0A4Q0ITX5-F1
#
_entry.id   AF-A0A4Q0ITX5-F1
#
_cell.length_a   1.000
_cell.length_b   1.000
_cell.length_c   1.000
_cell.angle_alpha   90.00
_cell.angle_beta   90.00
_cell.angle_gamma   90.00
#
_symmetry.space_group_name_H-M   'P 1'
#
loop_
_entity.id
_entity.type
_entity.pdbx_description
1 polymer ?
#
loop_
_entity_poly.entity_id
_entity_poly.type
_entity_poly.pdbx_seq_one_letter_code
_entity_poly.pdbx_strand_id
1 'polypeptide(L)'
;MASLGPNDIFVFGSNLQGRHAGGAARVAMSRFGAIFGQGVGLQGNTYAIPTMQGGVETIKPYVDEFIDFAKTRPDLTFYVTKIGCGIAGFTFEEIAPLFSDAIGESNVRLPKEFVDIIKSN
;
A
#
# COMPACT_ATOMS: atom_id res chain seq x y z
N MET A 1 18.67 6.09 7.88
CA MET A 1 17.84 5.18 7.07
C MET A 1 16.63 4.81 7.91
N ALA A 2 15.41 4.97 7.41
CA ALA A 2 14.23 4.49 8.13
C ALA A 2 14.30 2.95 8.18
N SER A 3 14.31 2.39 9.38
CA SER A 3 14.17 0.95 9.63
C SER A 3 12.73 0.68 10.06
N LEU A 4 12.19 -0.46 9.65
CA LEU A 4 10.92 -0.96 10.16
C LEU A 4 11.19 -1.71 11.46
N GLY A 5 10.34 -1.50 12.46
CA GLY A 5 10.25 -2.38 13.61
C GLY A 5 9.71 -3.77 13.21
N PRO A 6 9.76 -4.76 14.11
CA PRO A 6 9.33 -6.12 13.83
C PRO A 6 7.84 -6.22 13.44
N ASN A 7 7.01 -5.30 13.94
CA ASN A 7 5.57 -5.25 13.67
C ASN A 7 5.19 -4.18 12.63
N ASP A 8 6.17 -3.49 12.06
CA ASP A 8 5.93 -2.47 11.06
C ASP A 8 5.88 -3.12 9.67
N ILE A 9 4.87 -2.77 8.90
CA ILE A 9 4.59 -3.30 7.58
C ILE A 9 4.64 -2.17 6.56
N PHE A 10 5.53 -2.27 5.57
CA PHE A 10 5.63 -1.34 4.47
C PHE A 10 4.64 -1.71 3.36
N VAL A 11 3.64 -0.87 3.13
CA VAL A 11 2.60 -1.10 2.13
C VAL A 11 2.94 -0.39 0.82
N PHE A 12 3.00 -1.13 -0.28
CA PHE A 12 3.51 -0.62 -1.55
C PHE A 12 2.69 -1.07 -2.76
N GLY A 13 2.78 -0.27 -3.83
CA GLY A 13 2.17 -0.57 -5.12
C GLY A 13 2.97 -1.64 -5.87
N SER A 14 2.27 -2.67 -6.36
CA SER A 14 2.83 -3.82 -7.07
C SER A 14 2.14 -4.04 -8.42
N ASN A 15 2.53 -5.11 -9.12
CA ASN A 15 1.76 -5.71 -10.20
C ASN A 15 1.40 -7.15 -9.82
N LEU A 16 0.37 -7.72 -10.46
CA LEU A 16 -0.11 -9.08 -10.16
C LEU A 16 0.98 -10.16 -10.29
N GLN A 17 1.94 -9.96 -11.19
CA GLN A 17 3.04 -10.90 -11.43
C GLN A 17 4.15 -10.78 -10.38
N GLY A 18 4.04 -9.85 -9.44
CA GLY A 18 5.04 -9.62 -8.40
C GLY A 18 6.42 -9.27 -8.97
N ARG A 19 6.50 -8.51 -10.06
CA ARG A 19 7.79 -7.98 -10.55
C ARG A 19 8.14 -6.68 -9.85
N HIS A 20 8.94 -6.78 -8.79
CA HIS A 20 9.29 -5.68 -7.88
C HIS A 20 10.56 -4.92 -8.31
N ALA A 21 10.65 -4.55 -9.58
CA ALA A 21 11.90 -4.08 -10.18
C ALA A 21 12.15 -2.57 -10.05
N GLY A 22 11.16 -1.78 -9.60
CA GLY A 22 11.26 -0.32 -9.56
C GLY A 22 10.56 0.33 -8.37
N GLY A 23 10.88 1.60 -8.13
CA GLY A 23 10.21 2.45 -7.14
C GLY A 23 10.14 1.84 -5.74
N ALA A 24 8.97 2.01 -5.09
CA ALA A 24 8.70 1.46 -3.76
C ALA A 24 8.75 -0.07 -3.73
N ALA A 25 8.35 -0.77 -4.80
CA ALA A 25 8.40 -2.23 -4.86
C ALA A 25 9.85 -2.77 -4.77
N ARG A 26 10.80 -2.11 -5.45
CA ARG A 26 12.23 -2.46 -5.32
C ARG A 26 12.73 -2.25 -3.90
N VAL A 27 12.33 -1.16 -3.25
CA VAL A 27 12.70 -0.88 -1.85
C VAL A 27 12.12 -1.95 -0.92
N ALA A 28 10.86 -2.33 -1.11
CA ALA A 28 10.19 -3.38 -0.35
C ALA A 28 10.95 -4.72 -0.45
N MET A 29 11.34 -5.11 -1.66
CA MET A 29 12.08 -6.35 -1.91
C MET A 29 13.50 -6.30 -1.33
N SER A 30 14.26 -5.23 -1.60
CA SER A 30 15.67 -5.15 -1.19
C SER A 30 15.88 -4.95 0.31
N ARG A 31 14.85 -4.54 1.07
CA ARG A 31 15.05 -4.09 2.46
C ARG A 31 14.09 -4.70 3.47
N PHE A 32 12.86 -5.04 3.05
CA PHE A 32 11.78 -5.36 3.96
C PHE A 32 11.18 -6.75 3.70
N GLY A 33 11.76 -7.51 2.77
CA GLY A 33 11.42 -8.92 2.56
C GLY A 33 10.24 -9.16 1.62
N ALA A 34 9.90 -8.21 0.73
CA ALA A 34 8.98 -8.54 -0.35
C ALA A 34 9.60 -9.61 -1.27
N ILE A 35 8.76 -10.53 -1.75
CA ILE A 35 9.11 -11.74 -2.49
C ILE A 35 8.82 -11.50 -3.98
N PHE A 36 9.82 -11.75 -4.81
CA PHE A 36 9.64 -11.71 -6.25
C PHE A 36 8.62 -12.78 -6.69
N GLY A 37 7.65 -12.39 -7.50
CA GLY A 37 6.55 -13.26 -7.94
C GLY A 37 5.29 -13.17 -7.09
N GLN A 38 5.32 -12.55 -5.90
CA GLN A 38 4.15 -12.37 -5.06
C GLN A 38 3.60 -10.94 -5.17
N GLY A 39 2.56 -10.76 -5.98
CA GLY A 39 1.97 -9.45 -6.28
C GLY A 39 1.00 -8.89 -5.25
N VAL A 40 0.51 -9.71 -4.32
CA VAL A 40 -0.63 -9.40 -3.45
C VAL A 40 -0.34 -9.79 -2.00
N GLY A 41 -0.83 -8.99 -1.07
CA GLY A 41 -0.97 -9.36 0.34
C GLY A 41 0.33 -9.26 1.15
N LEU A 42 0.26 -9.76 2.39
CA LEU A 42 1.36 -9.74 3.35
C LEU A 42 2.50 -10.68 2.95
N GLN A 43 3.74 -10.19 3.05
CA GLN A 43 4.97 -10.94 2.81
C GLN A 43 6.16 -10.23 3.45
N GLY A 44 6.95 -10.96 4.23
CA GLY A 44 7.98 -10.34 5.09
C GLY A 44 7.37 -9.24 5.96
N ASN A 45 8.04 -8.09 6.04
CA ASN A 45 7.56 -6.87 6.67
C ASN A 45 6.91 -5.92 5.66
N THR A 46 6.18 -6.47 4.67
CA THR A 46 5.57 -5.69 3.60
C THR A 46 4.18 -6.19 3.23
N TYR A 47 3.37 -5.33 2.63
CA TYR A 47 2.06 -5.70 2.07
C TYR A 47 1.94 -5.14 0.65
N ALA A 48 1.65 -5.99 -0.33
CA ALA A 48 1.57 -5.62 -1.73
C ALA A 48 0.13 -5.34 -2.16
N ILE A 49 -0.08 -4.19 -2.79
CA ILE A 49 -1.36 -3.81 -3.43
C ILE A 49 -1.13 -3.67 -4.93
N PRO A 50 -1.75 -4.51 -5.78
CA PRO A 50 -1.63 -4.39 -7.23
C PRO A 50 -2.25 -3.10 -7.78
N THR A 51 -1.47 -2.33 -8.53
CA THR A 51 -1.91 -1.05 -9.14
C THR A 51 -1.64 -0.95 -10.63
N MET A 52 -1.42 -2.07 -11.32
CA MET A 52 -0.96 -2.07 -12.73
C MET A 52 -1.84 -2.92 -13.66
N GLN A 53 -3.09 -3.21 -13.28
CA GLN A 53 -4.01 -4.06 -14.04
C GLN A 53 -5.20 -3.32 -14.69
N GLY A 54 -5.19 -1.99 -14.73
CA GLY A 54 -6.26 -1.19 -15.31
C GLY A 54 -6.43 0.13 -14.57
N GLY A 55 -7.65 0.67 -14.57
CA GLY A 55 -8.01 1.88 -13.83
C GLY A 55 -8.24 1.65 -12.33
N VAL A 56 -8.64 2.72 -11.62
CA VAL A 56 -8.89 2.71 -10.17
C VAL A 56 -9.88 1.63 -9.71
N GLU A 57 -10.84 1.29 -10.56
CA GLU A 57 -11.83 0.21 -10.32
C GLU A 57 -11.17 -1.16 -10.12
N THR A 58 -10.02 -1.40 -10.77
CA THR A 58 -9.27 -2.66 -10.64
C THR A 58 -8.36 -2.68 -9.41
N ILE A 59 -8.16 -1.52 -8.77
CA ILE A 59 -7.32 -1.34 -7.58
C ILE A 59 -8.18 -1.41 -6.32
N LYS A 60 -9.39 -0.83 -6.36
CA LYS A 60 -10.28 -0.73 -5.20
C LYS A 60 -10.45 -2.06 -4.44
N PRO A 61 -10.72 -3.22 -5.07
CA PRO A 61 -10.90 -4.47 -4.33
C PRO A 61 -9.69 -4.86 -3.47
N TYR A 62 -8.48 -4.56 -3.93
CA TYR A 62 -7.25 -4.85 -3.19
C TYR A 62 -6.99 -3.86 -2.06
N VAL A 63 -7.46 -2.62 -2.21
CA VAL A 63 -7.42 -1.62 -1.12
C VAL A 63 -8.43 -1.99 -0.05
N ASP A 64 -9.64 -2.39 -0.44
CA ASP A 64 -10.68 -2.87 0.48
C ASP A 64 -10.17 -4.09 1.27
N GLU A 65 -9.59 -5.08 0.57
CA GLU A 65 -8.98 -6.27 1.21
C GLU A 65 -7.85 -5.90 2.18
N PHE A 66 -7.00 -4.94 1.80
CA PHE A 66 -5.94 -4.43 2.69
C PHE A 66 -6.52 -3.81 3.96
N ILE A 67 -7.55 -2.98 3.85
CA ILE A 67 -8.16 -2.30 5.01
C ILE A 67 -8.80 -3.33 5.93
N ASP A 68 -9.54 -4.28 5.39
CA ASP A 68 -10.15 -5.36 6.16
C ASP A 68 -9.08 -6.23 6.84
N PHE A 69 -8.01 -6.56 6.14
CA PHE A 69 -6.87 -7.27 6.72
C PHE A 69 -6.24 -6.46 7.88
N ALA A 70 -6.00 -5.16 7.68
CA ALA A 70 -5.40 -4.31 8.70
C ALA A 70 -6.24 -4.26 9.99
N LYS A 71 -7.58 -4.21 9.87
CA LYS A 71 -8.51 -4.27 11.01
C LYS A 71 -8.38 -5.57 11.82
N THR A 72 -8.08 -6.70 11.16
CA THR A 72 -7.86 -7.97 11.86
C THR A 72 -6.50 -8.08 12.54
N ARG A 73 -5.57 -7.14 12.28
CA ARG A 73 -4.18 -7.17 12.73
C ARG A 73 -3.79 -5.92 13.53
N PRO A 74 -4.44 -5.64 14.68
CA PRO A 74 -4.07 -4.50 15.52
C PRO A 74 -2.65 -4.62 16.11
N ASP A 75 -2.04 -5.81 16.04
CA ASP A 75 -0.65 -6.07 16.42
C ASP A 75 0.39 -5.49 15.45
N LEU A 76 -0.02 -5.18 14.22
CA LEU A 76 0.84 -4.66 13.15
C LEU A 76 0.55 -3.19 12.88
N THR A 77 1.57 -2.42 12.49
CA THR A 77 1.40 -1.03 12.01
C THR A 77 1.75 -0.93 10.53
N PHE A 78 0.80 -0.46 9.73
CA PHE A 78 0.90 -0.39 8.27
C PHE A 78 1.28 1.02 7.81
N TYR A 79 2.42 1.14 7.15
CA TYR A 79 2.90 2.40 6.55
C TYR A 79 2.62 2.40 5.07
N VAL A 80 1.57 3.12 4.67
CA VAL A 80 1.12 3.21 3.29
C VAL A 80 1.96 4.23 2.54
N THR A 81 2.58 3.79 1.44
CA THR A 81 3.29 4.68 0.53
C THR A 81 2.31 5.43 -0.38
N LYS A 82 2.81 6.32 -1.25
CA LYS A 82 2.02 6.93 -2.33
C LYS A 82 1.75 5.89 -3.44
N ILE A 83 1.01 4.85 -3.07
CA ILE A 83 0.67 3.69 -3.90
C ILE A 83 -0.01 4.17 -5.18
N GLY A 84 0.35 3.58 -6.33
CA GLY A 84 -0.20 3.98 -7.64
C GLY A 84 0.38 5.28 -8.24
N CYS A 85 0.86 6.22 -7.43
CA CYS A 85 1.23 7.57 -7.88
C CYS A 85 2.69 7.75 -8.34
N GLY A 86 3.42 6.64 -8.49
CA GLY A 86 4.77 6.62 -9.04
C GLY A 86 4.75 6.07 -10.47
N ILE A 87 5.23 4.83 -10.62
CA ILE A 87 5.35 4.16 -11.93
C ILE A 87 3.99 3.91 -12.60
N ALA A 88 2.93 3.66 -11.81
CA ALA A 88 1.60 3.41 -12.37
C ALA A 88 0.89 4.68 -12.84
N GLY A 89 1.37 5.87 -12.45
CA GLY A 89 0.97 7.14 -13.05
C GLY A 89 -0.35 7.75 -12.58
N PHE A 90 -0.99 7.21 -11.55
CA PHE A 90 -2.23 7.78 -11.00
C PHE A 90 -1.96 9.06 -10.22
N THR A 91 -2.93 9.98 -10.21
CA THR A 91 -2.88 11.15 -9.34
C THR A 91 -3.25 10.81 -7.89
N PHE A 92 -2.98 11.73 -6.97
CA PHE A 92 -3.41 11.54 -5.59
C PHE A 92 -4.93 11.57 -5.46
N GLU A 93 -5.62 12.38 -6.27
CA GLU A 93 -7.08 12.51 -6.31
C GLU A 93 -7.76 11.22 -6.80
N GLU A 94 -7.09 10.44 -7.65
CA GLU A 94 -7.60 9.16 -8.13
C GLU A 94 -7.47 8.05 -7.06
N ILE A 95 -6.36 8.03 -6.31
CA ILE A 95 -6.06 6.94 -5.36
C ILE A 95 -6.53 7.22 -3.94
N ALA A 96 -6.36 8.44 -3.44
CA ALA A 96 -6.66 8.77 -2.04
C ALA A 96 -8.09 8.41 -1.62
N PRO A 97 -9.14 8.65 -2.44
CA PRO A 97 -10.51 8.27 -2.07
C PRO A 97 -10.69 6.77 -1.83
N LEU A 98 -9.87 5.90 -2.42
CA LEU A 98 -9.93 4.45 -2.17
C LEU A 98 -9.57 4.09 -0.72
N PHE A 99 -8.84 4.96 -0.02
CA PHE A 99 -8.39 4.76 1.35
C PHE A 99 -9.27 5.49 2.39
N SER A 100 -10.44 6.00 2.02
CA SER A 100 -11.33 6.72 2.95
C SER A 100 -11.65 5.91 4.20
N ASP A 101 -11.89 4.60 4.02
CA ASP A 101 -12.28 3.70 5.11
C ASP A 101 -11.11 3.31 6.02
N ALA A 102 -9.89 3.70 5.65
CA ALA A 102 -8.72 3.61 6.53
C ALA A 102 -8.59 4.83 7.46
N ILE A 103 -9.34 5.91 7.23
CA ILE A 103 -9.36 7.07 8.14
C ILE A 103 -10.01 6.65 9.46
N GLY A 104 -9.21 6.68 10.53
CA GLY A 104 -9.64 6.27 11.87
C GLY A 104 -9.01 4.95 12.32
N GLU A 105 -8.45 4.17 11.40
CA GLU A 105 -7.75 2.94 11.76
C GLU A 105 -6.43 3.26 12.47
N SER A 106 -6.38 2.92 13.76
CA SER A 106 -5.28 3.28 14.65
C SER A 106 -3.94 2.67 14.27
N ASN A 107 -3.93 1.66 13.40
CA ASN A 107 -2.75 0.96 12.94
C ASN A 107 -2.41 1.20 11.45
N VAL A 108 -3.16 2.04 10.74
CA VAL A 108 -2.84 2.45 9.36
C VAL A 108 -2.27 3.86 9.35
N ARG A 109 -1.18 4.06 8.64
CA ARG A 109 -0.49 5.36 8.46
C ARG A 109 -0.52 5.70 6.97
N LEU A 110 -1.43 6.59 6.60
CA LEU A 110 -1.56 7.09 5.23
C LEU A 110 -0.56 8.22 4.94
N PRO A 111 -0.16 8.42 3.68
CA PRO A 111 0.54 9.64 3.26
C PRO A 111 -0.27 10.89 3.62
N LYS A 112 0.42 11.98 3.97
CA LYS A 112 -0.24 13.24 4.32
C LYS A 112 -1.15 13.73 3.19
N GLU A 113 -0.70 13.64 1.95
CA GLU A 113 -1.46 14.07 0.78
C GLU A 113 -2.78 13.30 0.62
N PHE A 114 -2.80 12.00 0.95
CA PHE A 114 -4.03 11.22 0.90
C PHE A 114 -5.00 11.68 1.99
N VAL A 115 -4.51 11.88 3.21
CA VAL A 115 -5.33 12.36 4.32
C VAL A 115 -5.91 13.75 4.03
N ASP A 116 -5.11 14.65 3.48
CA ASP A 116 -5.56 16.01 3.13
C ASP A 116 -6.68 15.97 2.08
N ILE A 117 -6.53 15.16 1.03
CA ILE A 117 -7.56 14.99 -0.01
C ILE A 117 -8.84 14.39 0.56
N ILE A 118 -8.72 13.31 1.35
CA ILE A 118 -9.90 12.63 1.94
C ILE A 118 -10.67 13.58 2.88
N LYS A 119 -9.98 14.44 3.64
CA LYS A 119 -10.61 15.36 4.57
C LYS A 119 -11.12 16.67 3.96
N SER A 120 -10.68 16.99 2.74
CA SER A 120 -11.09 18.22 2.05
C SER A 120 -12.34 18.03 1.18
N ASN A 121 -12.75 16.77 0.99
CA ASN A 121 -13.98 16.36 0.31
C ASN A 121 -15.07 16.01 1.32
#